data_AF-A0A953Q165-F1
#
_entry.id   AF-A0A953Q165-F1
#
_cell.length_a   1.000
_cell.length_b   1.000
_cell.length_c   1.000
_cell.angle_alpha   90.00
_cell.angle_beta   90.00
_cell.angle_gamma   90.00
#
_symmetry.space_group_name_H-M   'P 1'
#
loop_
_entity.id
_entity.type
_entity.pdbx_description
1 polymer ?
#
loop_
_entity_poly.entity_id
_entity_poly.type
_entity_poly.pdbx_seq_one_letter_code
_entity_poly.pdbx_strand_id
1 'polypeptide(L)'
;MEHQSGRRNSATDAVGDELATGARRSAHKGFTLIELLITIAIILTLCAIAIPNLLAAVNQARIAKAIGDIRSIGDDIEAYNVIHYQYPESLADIGRDTFPDPWGNPYRYLNFASASGKGGMRKDRFLVPINTYFDLYSMGKDGKSVPPLTAQASQDDVLWANDGGFIGLASQY
;
A
#
# COMPACT_ATOMS: atom_id res chain seq x y z
N MET A 1 -111.36 14.13 -7.33
CA MET A 1 -110.69 13.56 -6.13
C MET A 1 -109.24 14.03 -6.19
N GLU A 2 -108.98 15.30 -5.93
CA GLU A 2 -108.70 15.84 -4.59
C GLU A 2 -107.74 14.96 -3.78
N HIS A 3 -106.49 15.42 -3.68
CA HIS A 3 -105.83 15.52 -2.38
C HIS A 3 -104.76 16.63 -2.43
N GLN A 4 -105.08 17.75 -1.77
CA GLN A 4 -104.09 18.71 -1.28
C GLN A 4 -103.27 18.08 -0.16
N SER A 5 -101.98 18.43 -0.09
CA SER A 5 -101.23 18.72 1.14
C SER A 5 -99.84 19.21 0.70
N GLY A 6 -99.30 20.37 1.05
CA GLY A 6 -99.49 21.14 2.27
C GLY A 6 -98.21 21.11 3.11
N ARG A 7 -97.36 22.15 2.95
CA ARG A 7 -96.32 22.63 3.89
C ARG A 7 -95.06 21.78 4.14
N ARG A 8 -93.89 22.40 3.89
CA ARG A 8 -92.96 22.90 4.93
C ARG A 8 -91.79 23.67 4.31
N ASN A 9 -91.69 24.96 4.65
CA ASN A 9 -90.43 25.71 4.64
C ASN A 9 -89.53 25.13 5.75
N SER A 10 -88.21 25.06 5.53
CA SER A 10 -87.22 25.35 6.57
C SER A 10 -85.82 25.27 5.96
N ALA A 11 -85.13 26.40 5.99
CA ALA A 11 -83.70 26.51 5.81
C ALA A 11 -82.93 25.49 6.65
N THR A 12 -81.89 24.91 6.05
CA THR A 12 -80.67 24.49 6.75
C THR A 12 -79.50 24.70 5.79
N ASP A 13 -78.88 25.87 5.93
CA ASP A 13 -77.45 26.04 5.63
C ASP A 13 -76.68 25.04 6.51
N ALA A 14 -76.06 24.06 5.87
CA ALA A 14 -75.04 23.20 6.47
C ALA A 14 -74.14 22.77 5.30
N VAL A 15 -73.11 23.57 5.00
CA VAL A 15 -71.75 23.34 5.49
C VAL A 15 -71.33 21.89 5.30
N GLY A 16 -70.77 21.62 4.12
CA GLY A 16 -70.03 20.41 3.79
C GLY A 16 -68.77 20.85 3.06
N ASP A 17 -67.82 21.32 3.85
CA ASP A 17 -66.46 21.74 3.50
C ASP A 17 -65.83 20.79 2.47
N GLU A 18 -65.28 21.37 1.40
CA GLU A 18 -64.41 20.70 0.45
C GLU A 18 -63.23 20.11 1.24
N LEU A 19 -63.27 18.80 1.52
CA LEU A 19 -62.07 18.06 1.90
C LEU A 19 -61.20 17.89 0.65
N ALA A 20 -60.61 19.01 0.22
CA ALA A 20 -59.46 19.04 -0.66
C ALA A 20 -58.36 18.22 0.01
N THR A 21 -58.28 16.95 -0.40
CA THR A 21 -57.19 16.05 -0.05
C THR A 21 -55.93 16.65 -0.65
N GLY A 22 -55.26 17.50 0.13
CA GLY A 22 -53.96 18.06 -0.19
C GLY A 22 -52.94 16.94 -0.17
N ALA A 23 -52.81 16.23 -1.30
CA ALA A 23 -51.68 15.37 -1.57
C ALA A 23 -50.42 16.25 -1.45
N ARG A 24 -49.74 16.21 -0.30
CA ARG A 24 -48.43 16.82 -0.11
C ARG A 24 -47.53 16.24 -1.19
N ARG A 25 -47.30 17.01 -2.26
CA ARG A 25 -46.24 16.71 -3.23
C ARG A 25 -44.94 16.68 -2.44
N SER A 26 -44.43 15.48 -2.21
CA SER A 26 -43.04 15.26 -1.82
C SER A 26 -42.18 15.89 -2.90
N ALA A 27 -41.70 17.11 -2.63
CA ALA A 27 -40.77 17.81 -3.51
C ALA A 27 -39.48 16.99 -3.50
N HIS A 28 -39.28 16.18 -4.53
CA HIS A 28 -38.03 15.48 -4.75
C HIS A 28 -36.97 16.55 -5.02
N LYS A 29 -36.14 16.83 -4.02
CA LYS A 29 -34.96 17.68 -4.19
C LYS A 29 -33.96 16.91 -5.06
N GLY A 30 -33.85 17.32 -6.32
CA GLY A 30 -32.80 16.86 -7.22
C GLY A 30 -31.48 17.57 -6.95
N PHE A 31 -30.37 16.89 -7.24
CA PHE A 31 -29.02 17.46 -7.20
C PHE A 31 -28.86 18.52 -8.30
N THR A 32 -28.21 19.64 -7.99
CA THR A 32 -27.87 20.65 -9.00
C THR A 32 -26.53 20.33 -9.67
N LEU A 33 -26.35 20.77 -10.93
CA LEU A 33 -25.07 20.64 -11.64
C LEU A 33 -23.94 21.36 -10.88
N ILE A 34 -24.27 22.51 -10.27
CA ILE A 34 -23.29 23.31 -9.52
C ILE A 34 -22.84 22.60 -8.23
N GLU A 35 -23.73 21.89 -7.51
CA GLU A 35 -23.34 21.08 -6.34
C GLU A 35 -22.35 19.99 -6.75
N LEU A 36 -22.60 19.30 -7.86
CA LEU A 36 -21.67 18.30 -8.37
C LEU A 36 -20.32 18.93 -8.75
N LEU A 37 -20.33 20.08 -9.42
CA LEU A 37 -19.12 20.80 -9.83
C LEU A 37 -18.26 21.22 -8.64
N ILE A 38 -18.86 21.80 -7.60
CA ILE A 38 -18.13 22.21 -6.39
C ILE A 38 -17.60 20.98 -5.64
N THR A 39 -18.40 19.90 -5.57
CA THR A 39 -17.99 18.67 -4.88
C THR A 39 -16.78 18.03 -5.54
N ILE A 40 -16.78 17.85 -6.86
CA ILE A 40 -15.63 17.29 -7.57
C ILE A 40 -14.40 18.22 -7.48
N ALA A 41 -14.60 19.54 -7.51
CA ALA A 41 -13.50 20.50 -7.37
C ALA A 41 -12.79 20.37 -6.01
N ILE A 42 -13.56 20.22 -4.93
CA ILE A 42 -13.01 20.00 -3.58
C ILE A 42 -12.30 18.64 -3.50
N ILE A 43 -12.92 17.56 -3.99
CA ILE A 43 -12.32 16.22 -3.99
C ILE A 43 -10.99 16.22 -4.76
N LEU A 44 -10.94 16.81 -5.95
CA LEU A 44 -9.72 16.88 -6.76
C LEU A 44 -8.61 17.67 -6.05
N THR A 45 -8.97 18.76 -5.36
CA THR A 45 -8.02 19.55 -4.57
C THR A 45 -7.44 18.73 -3.42
N LEU A 46 -8.28 18.00 -2.69
CA LEU A 46 -7.83 17.12 -1.61
C LEU A 46 -6.94 15.98 -2.13
N CYS A 47 -7.35 15.32 -3.22
CA CYS A 47 -6.58 14.24 -3.84
C CYS A 47 -5.21 14.71 -4.33
N ALA A 48 -5.11 15.90 -4.92
CA ALA A 48 -3.85 16.46 -5.42
C ALA A 48 -2.79 16.59 -4.31
N ILE A 49 -3.21 16.91 -3.08
CA ILE A 49 -2.32 17.02 -1.92
C ILE A 49 -2.11 15.66 -1.25
N ALA A 50 -3.18 14.85 -1.12
CA ALA A 50 -3.15 13.61 -0.36
C ALA A 50 -2.36 12.49 -1.06
N ILE A 51 -2.50 12.33 -2.38
CA ILE A 51 -1.90 11.22 -3.13
C ILE A 51 -0.37 11.19 -3.06
N PRO A 52 0.39 12.27 -3.34
CA PRO A 52 1.85 12.21 -3.28
C PRO A 52 2.37 11.87 -1.87
N ASN A 53 1.72 12.42 -0.83
CA ASN A 53 2.07 12.13 0.56
C ASN A 53 1.78 10.67 0.92
N LEU A 54 0.64 10.13 0.48
CA LEU A 54 0.30 8.71 0.66
C LEU A 54 1.31 7.80 -0.03
N LEU A 55 1.68 8.09 -1.28
CA LEU A 55 2.64 7.28 -2.04
C LEU A 55 4.03 7.29 -1.38
N ALA A 56 4.48 8.43 -0.87
CA ALA A 56 5.72 8.53 -0.11
C ALA A 56 5.66 7.69 1.17
N ALA A 57 4.56 7.78 1.93
CA ALA A 57 4.36 7.01 3.16
C ALA A 57 4.35 5.49 2.90
N VAL A 58 3.64 5.04 1.85
CA VAL A 58 3.62 3.63 1.44
C VAL A 58 5.03 3.15 1.06
N ASN A 59 5.80 3.97 0.33
CA ASN A 59 7.16 3.61 -0.03
C ASN A 59 8.07 3.47 1.20
N GLN A 60 7.98 4.39 2.16
CA GLN A 60 8.73 4.28 3.42
C GLN A 60 8.32 3.06 4.24
N ALA A 61 7.03 2.73 4.28
CA ALA A 61 6.54 1.52 4.94
C ALA A 61 7.09 0.24 4.28
N ARG A 62 7.18 0.21 2.94
CA ARG A 62 7.81 -0.89 2.20
C ARG A 62 9.29 -1.02 2.54
N ILE A 63 10.05 0.07 2.54
CA ILE A 63 11.46 0.05 2.93
C ILE A 63 11.63 -0.46 4.37
N ALA A 64 10.83 0.04 5.31
CA ALA A 64 10.85 -0.41 6.71
C ALA A 64 10.53 -1.91 6.85
N LYS A 65 9.54 -2.41 6.09
CA LYS A 65 9.23 -3.84 6.04
C LYS A 65 10.42 -4.64 5.49
N ALA A 66 11.02 -4.22 4.38
CA ALA A 66 12.16 -4.90 3.79
C ALA A 66 13.36 -4.96 4.75
N ILE A 67 13.63 -3.88 5.51
CA ILE A 67 14.65 -3.84 6.57
C ILE A 67 14.36 -4.89 7.64
N GLY A 68 13.10 -4.98 8.11
CA GLY A 68 12.69 -5.95 9.11
C GLY A 68 12.80 -7.39 8.61
N ASP A 69 12.37 -7.65 7.38
CA ASP A 69 12.47 -8.95 6.74
C ASP A 69 13.94 -9.37 6.57
N ILE A 70 14.81 -8.48 6.08
CA ILE A 70 16.25 -8.74 5.91
C ILE A 70 16.91 -9.03 7.25
N ARG A 71 16.57 -8.29 8.31
CA ARG A 71 17.07 -8.58 9.65
C ARG A 71 16.68 -9.99 10.07
N SER A 72 15.40 -10.33 9.95
CA SER A 72 14.89 -11.65 10.33
C SER A 72 15.52 -12.79 9.50
N ILE A 73 15.73 -12.59 8.19
CA ILE A 73 16.39 -13.58 7.33
C ILE A 73 17.87 -13.72 7.72
N GLY A 74 18.57 -12.60 7.96
CA GLY A 74 19.96 -12.63 8.39
C GLY A 74 20.15 -13.34 9.74
N ASP A 75 19.23 -13.13 10.69
CA ASP A 75 19.23 -13.86 11.97
C ASP A 75 19.07 -15.38 11.76
N ASP A 76 18.20 -15.82 10.83
CA ASP A 76 18.03 -17.23 10.48
C ASP A 76 19.30 -17.81 9.80
N ILE A 77 19.97 -17.02 8.94
CA ILE A 77 21.23 -17.38 8.30
C ILE A 77 22.34 -17.59 9.35
N GLU A 78 22.46 -16.67 10.30
CA GLU A 78 23.44 -16.77 11.39
C GLU A 78 23.14 -17.96 12.31
N ALA A 79 21.87 -18.18 12.66
CA ALA A 79 21.44 -19.34 13.44
C ALA A 79 21.76 -20.66 12.73
N TYR A 80 21.56 -20.72 11.40
CA TYR A 80 21.93 -21.88 10.61
C TYR A 80 23.43 -22.15 10.68
N ASN A 81 24.27 -21.12 10.56
CA ASN A 81 25.72 -21.23 10.68
C ASN A 81 26.18 -21.70 12.06
N VAL A 82 25.55 -21.23 13.14
CA VAL A 82 25.87 -21.70 14.50
C VAL A 82 25.64 -23.21 14.66
N ILE A 83 24.61 -23.77 14.01
CA ILE A 83 24.24 -25.19 14.12
C ILE A 83 25.07 -26.06 13.18
N HIS A 84 25.28 -25.61 11.94
CA HIS A 84 25.90 -26.41 10.87
C HIS A 84 27.38 -26.09 10.64
N TYR A 85 27.93 -25.09 11.32
CA TYR A 85 29.29 -24.55 11.13
C TYR A 85 29.58 -24.10 9.68
N GLN A 86 28.52 -23.79 8.93
CA GLN A 86 28.59 -23.26 7.58
C GLN A 86 27.34 -22.43 7.29
N TYR A 87 27.50 -21.37 6.51
CA TYR A 87 26.38 -20.59 5.97
C TYR A 87 25.57 -21.44 4.97
N PRO A 88 24.24 -21.20 4.84
CA PRO A 88 23.41 -21.92 3.90
C PRO A 88 23.87 -21.70 2.45
N GLU A 89 23.58 -22.63 1.54
CA GLU A 89 23.89 -22.45 0.12
C GLU A 89 22.84 -21.57 -0.56
N SER A 90 21.61 -21.62 -0.05
CA SER A 90 20.50 -20.81 -0.54
C SER A 90 19.50 -20.46 0.56
N LEU A 91 18.62 -19.50 0.29
CA LEU A 91 17.52 -19.20 1.22
C LEU A 91 16.55 -20.37 1.40
N ALA A 92 16.54 -21.36 0.51
CA ALA A 92 15.68 -22.53 0.65
C ALA A 92 16.09 -23.41 1.83
N ASP A 93 17.39 -23.43 2.18
CA ASP A 93 17.92 -24.24 3.30
C ASP A 93 17.39 -23.76 4.66
N ILE A 94 16.94 -22.50 4.73
CA ILE A 94 16.33 -21.87 5.90
C ILE A 94 14.83 -21.56 5.69
N GLY A 95 14.22 -22.05 4.60
CA GLY A 95 12.80 -21.84 4.29
C GLY A 95 12.41 -20.39 4.00
N ARG A 96 13.33 -19.58 3.45
CA ARG A 96 13.13 -18.14 3.14
C ARG A 96 13.06 -17.83 1.64
N ASP A 97 13.08 -18.82 0.77
CA ASP A 97 13.06 -18.68 -0.69
C ASP A 97 11.69 -18.28 -1.28
N THR A 98 10.59 -18.60 -0.58
CA THR A 98 9.23 -18.36 -1.07
C THR A 98 8.65 -16.99 -0.73
N PHE A 99 9.30 -16.22 0.15
CA PHE A 99 8.77 -14.94 0.63
C PHE A 99 9.26 -13.78 -0.23
N PRO A 100 8.37 -13.09 -0.96
CA PRO A 100 8.77 -11.93 -1.73
C PRO A 100 8.99 -10.71 -0.84
N ASP A 101 9.83 -9.81 -1.31
CA ASP A 101 10.01 -8.49 -0.76
C ASP A 101 8.73 -7.62 -0.93
N PRO A 102 8.67 -6.43 -0.32
CA PRO A 102 7.47 -5.58 -0.34
C PRO A 102 7.07 -5.05 -1.73
N TRP A 103 7.90 -5.24 -2.75
CA TRP A 103 7.63 -4.91 -4.15
C TRP A 103 7.32 -6.13 -5.02
N GLY A 104 7.37 -7.34 -4.45
CA GLY A 104 7.04 -8.59 -5.12
C GLY A 104 8.24 -9.32 -5.71
N ASN A 105 9.46 -8.82 -5.50
CA ASN A 105 10.67 -9.48 -5.99
C ASN A 105 11.20 -10.49 -4.96
N PRO A 106 11.89 -11.57 -5.35
CA PRO A 106 12.52 -12.45 -4.38
C PRO A 106 13.74 -11.78 -3.74
N TYR A 107 13.96 -12.03 -2.45
CA TYR A 107 15.21 -11.68 -1.78
C TYR A 107 16.40 -12.36 -2.46
N ARG A 108 17.53 -11.65 -2.51
CA ARG A 108 18.77 -12.13 -3.10
C ARG A 108 19.73 -12.50 -2.00
N TYR A 109 20.34 -13.67 -2.16
CA TYR A 109 21.35 -14.21 -1.27
C TYR A 109 22.53 -14.73 -2.10
N LEU A 110 23.75 -14.49 -1.61
CA LEU A 110 24.96 -15.06 -2.19
C LEU A 110 25.91 -15.47 -1.07
N ASN A 111 26.11 -16.78 -0.90
CA ASN A 111 27.16 -17.32 -0.03
C ASN A 111 28.54 -17.15 -0.71
N PHE A 112 29.50 -16.53 -0.01
CA PHE A 112 30.81 -16.24 -0.60
C PHE A 112 31.74 -17.45 -0.62
N ALA A 113 31.52 -18.45 0.26
CA ALA A 113 32.29 -19.68 0.25
C ALA A 113 32.07 -20.49 -1.04
N SER A 114 30.86 -20.40 -1.59
CA SER A 114 30.44 -21.12 -2.80
C SER A 114 30.46 -20.24 -4.06
N ALA A 115 30.69 -18.93 -3.91
CA ALA A 115 30.75 -18.01 -5.02
C ALA A 115 32.01 -18.24 -5.89
N SER A 116 31.81 -18.32 -7.21
CA SER A 116 32.91 -18.36 -8.18
C SER A 116 33.56 -16.97 -8.32
N GLY A 117 34.38 -16.60 -7.34
CA GLY A 117 35.06 -15.32 -7.26
C GLY A 117 34.18 -14.15 -6.82
N LYS A 118 34.75 -12.94 -6.84
CA LYS A 118 34.10 -11.73 -6.28
C LYS A 118 33.17 -11.00 -7.25
N GLY A 119 32.84 -11.59 -8.39
CA GLY A 119 32.10 -10.92 -9.47
C GLY A 119 30.69 -10.51 -9.05
N GLY A 120 29.97 -11.41 -8.38
CA GLY A 120 28.59 -11.21 -7.92
C GLY A 120 28.45 -10.52 -6.56
N MET A 121 29.55 -10.35 -5.81
CA MET A 121 29.52 -9.75 -4.48
C MET A 121 29.18 -8.27 -4.54
N ARG A 122 28.30 -7.82 -3.65
CA ARG A 122 27.92 -6.41 -3.48
C ARG A 122 29.12 -5.61 -3.00
N LYS A 123 29.35 -4.45 -3.63
CA LYS A 123 30.59 -3.68 -3.47
C LYS A 123 30.37 -2.21 -3.20
N ASP A 124 31.21 -1.65 -2.35
CA ASP A 124 31.24 -0.22 -2.08
C ASP A 124 31.77 0.62 -3.27
N ARG A 125 31.96 1.92 -3.02
CA ARG A 125 32.51 2.87 -4.01
C ARG A 125 33.94 2.55 -4.46
N PHE A 126 34.68 1.77 -3.69
CA PHE A 126 36.05 1.34 -3.98
C PHE A 126 36.10 -0.06 -4.61
N LEU A 127 34.94 -0.62 -4.97
CA LEU A 127 34.78 -1.96 -5.52
C LEU A 127 35.19 -3.09 -4.55
N VAL A 128 35.17 -2.79 -3.25
CA VAL A 128 35.47 -3.74 -2.17
C VAL A 128 34.16 -4.40 -1.72
N PRO A 129 34.11 -5.74 -1.54
CA PRO A 129 32.94 -6.40 -0.97
C PRO A 129 32.52 -5.78 0.36
N ILE A 130 31.21 -5.57 0.53
CA ILE A 130 30.67 -4.89 1.73
C ILE A 130 30.44 -5.83 2.91
N ASN A 131 30.53 -7.13 2.69
CA ASN A 131 30.38 -8.19 3.67
C ASN A 131 31.58 -9.16 3.60
N THR A 132 31.74 -9.98 4.63
CA THR A 132 32.78 -10.99 4.73
C THR A 132 32.30 -12.35 4.25
N TYR A 133 31.04 -12.71 4.54
CA TYR A 133 30.56 -14.10 4.41
C TYR A 133 29.46 -14.30 3.36
N PHE A 134 28.51 -13.38 3.28
CA PHE A 134 27.41 -13.46 2.33
C PHE A 134 26.83 -12.09 2.00
N ASP A 135 26.11 -12.01 0.89
CA ASP A 135 25.21 -10.89 0.62
C ASP A 135 23.77 -11.29 0.86
N LEU A 136 22.98 -10.36 1.41
CA LEU A 136 21.53 -10.46 1.54
C LEU A 136 20.90 -9.10 1.23
N TYR A 137 19.98 -9.06 0.27
CA TYR A 137 19.31 -7.80 -0.11
C TYR A 137 17.96 -8.01 -0.81
N SER A 138 17.13 -6.97 -0.79
CA SER A 138 16.00 -6.76 -1.70
C SER A 138 16.45 -5.87 -2.86
N MET A 139 15.94 -6.15 -4.06
CA MET A 139 16.23 -5.35 -5.27
C MET A 139 15.41 -4.04 -5.36
N GLY A 140 14.76 -3.64 -4.25
CA GLY A 140 13.98 -2.43 -4.23
C GLY A 140 12.78 -2.45 -5.18
N LYS A 141 12.38 -1.25 -5.61
CA LYS A 141 11.15 -1.00 -6.35
C LYS A 141 11.29 -1.33 -7.83
N ASP A 142 12.46 -1.09 -8.41
CA ASP A 142 12.67 -1.27 -9.83
C ASP A 142 13.02 -2.72 -10.22
N GLY A 143 13.36 -3.56 -9.23
CA GLY A 143 13.67 -4.97 -9.39
C GLY A 143 14.98 -5.22 -10.16
N LYS A 144 15.80 -4.19 -10.32
CA LYS A 144 17.11 -4.23 -10.95
C LYS A 144 18.15 -4.07 -9.87
N SER A 145 19.30 -4.70 -10.07
CA SER A 145 20.43 -4.56 -9.14
C SER A 145 21.71 -5.00 -9.84
N VAL A 146 22.81 -4.32 -9.55
CA VAL A 146 24.16 -4.68 -10.01
C VAL A 146 25.15 -4.61 -8.86
N PRO A 147 26.25 -5.38 -8.84
CA PRO A 147 27.05 -5.52 -7.63
C PRO A 147 27.57 -4.21 -6.99
N PRO A 148 28.07 -3.21 -7.73
CA PRO A 148 28.48 -1.94 -7.13
C PRO A 148 27.29 -1.12 -6.61
N LEU A 149 27.34 -0.71 -5.34
CA LEU A 149 26.30 0.12 -4.70
C LEU A 149 26.21 1.53 -5.30
N THR A 150 27.28 2.01 -5.95
CA THR A 150 27.30 3.32 -6.61
C THR A 150 26.47 3.37 -7.89
N ALA A 151 26.13 2.22 -8.48
CA ALA A 151 25.33 2.17 -9.68
C ALA A 151 23.89 2.62 -9.41
N GLN A 152 23.30 3.40 -10.33
CA GLN A 152 21.94 3.93 -10.17
C GLN A 152 20.89 2.83 -9.95
N ALA A 153 21.05 1.69 -10.62
CA ALA A 153 20.17 0.53 -10.52
C ALA A 153 20.29 -0.23 -9.19
N SER A 154 21.17 0.18 -8.28
CA SER A 154 21.33 -0.45 -6.96
C SER A 154 20.96 0.49 -5.82
N GLN A 155 20.60 1.74 -6.10
CA GLN A 155 20.43 2.79 -5.08
C GLN A 155 19.16 2.61 -4.22
N ASP A 156 18.16 1.91 -4.76
CA ASP A 156 16.92 1.57 -4.06
C ASP A 156 16.92 0.17 -3.44
N ASP A 157 18.03 -0.57 -3.57
CA ASP A 157 18.22 -1.84 -2.88
C ASP A 157 18.19 -1.63 -1.36
N VAL A 158 17.54 -2.54 -0.64
CA VAL A 158 17.64 -2.61 0.83
C VAL A 158 18.58 -3.76 1.14
N LEU A 159 19.64 -3.51 1.90
CA LEU A 159 20.76 -4.44 2.04
C LEU A 159 21.17 -4.68 3.48
N TRP A 160 21.66 -5.90 3.73
CA TRP A 160 22.49 -6.28 4.86
C TRP A 160 23.95 -5.95 4.51
N ALA A 161 24.61 -5.13 5.31
CA ALA A 161 26.01 -4.76 5.11
C ALA A 161 26.82 -4.72 6.40
N ASN A 162 28.14 -4.71 6.24
CA ASN A 162 29.11 -4.72 7.34
C ASN A 162 28.81 -5.87 8.31
N ASP A 163 28.54 -7.07 7.76
CA ASP A 163 28.23 -8.29 8.49
C ASP A 163 27.11 -8.10 9.55
N GLY A 164 26.09 -7.31 9.19
CA GLY A 164 24.91 -7.03 10.04
C GLY A 164 24.98 -5.71 10.79
N GLY A 165 26.11 -4.99 10.73
CA GLY A 165 26.27 -3.67 11.32
C GLY A 165 25.41 -2.58 10.66
N PHE A 166 24.93 -2.81 9.43
CA PHE A 166 24.01 -1.93 8.72
C PHE A 166 22.91 -2.71 8.03
N ILE A 167 21.66 -2.25 8.18
CA ILE A 167 20.52 -2.74 7.41
C ILE A 167 19.70 -1.52 6.96
N GLY A 168 19.66 -1.26 5.65
CA GLY A 168 19.05 -0.05 5.13
C GLY A 168 19.16 0.08 3.61
N LEU A 169 18.78 1.24 3.10
CA LEU A 169 18.89 1.56 1.67
C LEU A 169 20.37 1.67 1.26
N ALA A 170 20.71 1.17 0.07
CA ALA A 170 22.04 1.29 -0.51
C ALA A 170 22.50 2.74 -0.65
N SER A 171 21.57 3.65 -0.98
CA SER A 171 21.83 5.08 -1.07
C SER A 171 22.20 5.75 0.26
N GLN A 172 22.04 5.04 1.39
CA GLN A 172 22.35 5.52 2.73
C GLN A 172 23.60 4.85 3.34
N TYR A 173 24.27 3.97 2.59
CA TYR A 173 25.47 3.25 2.99
C TYR A 173 26.74 3.92 2.43
#